data_AF-A0A7Y5QFN6-F1
#
_entry.id   AF-A0A7Y5QFN6-F1
#
_cell.length_a   1.000
_cell.length_b   1.000
_cell.length_c   1.000
_cell.angle_alpha   90.00
_cell.angle_beta   90.00
_cell.angle_gamma   90.00
#
_symmetry.space_group_name_H-M   'P 1'
#
loop_
_entity.id
_entity.type
_entity.pdbx_description
1 polymer ?
#
loop_
_entity_poly.entity_id
_entity_poly.type
_entity_poly.pdbx_seq_one_letter_code
_entity_poly.pdbx_strand_id
1 'polypeptide(L)'
;MTRTFALLDDSTVDTTAGILTLRGQVQDSYAPEISMRREGALIVIAAGTGVIEVALRLRYDELRQAMQYLQPNDGLTTSRQVGTGQAYLGIGLKTDDTLILRPVIVGDASGHLRLNFRLTSAVRAVMARWIEDCAGAK
;
A
#
# COMPACT_ATOMS: atom_id res chain seq x y z
N MET A 1 -7.16 21.87 -4.13
CA MET A 1 -7.08 21.32 -2.77
C MET A 1 -5.84 20.43 -2.69
N THR A 2 -4.85 20.80 -1.88
CA THR A 2 -3.58 20.08 -1.77
C THR A 2 -3.81 18.77 -1.04
N ARG A 3 -3.43 17.64 -1.64
CA ARG A 3 -3.51 16.32 -1.01
C ARG A 3 -2.28 16.11 -0.13
N THR A 4 -2.47 15.87 1.15
CA THR A 4 -1.39 15.51 2.08
C THR A 4 -1.06 14.03 1.92
N PHE A 5 0.24 13.70 1.87
CA PHE A 5 0.73 12.32 1.82
C PHE A 5 1.65 12.09 3.01
N ALA A 6 1.44 10.99 3.71
CA ALA A 6 2.39 10.50 4.70
C ALA A 6 3.56 9.80 4.00
N LEU A 7 4.78 10.07 4.43
CA LEU A 7 5.99 9.42 3.92
C LEU A 7 6.21 8.11 4.69
N LEU A 8 6.49 7.04 3.95
CA LEU A 8 6.97 5.75 4.44
C LEU A 8 8.37 5.52 3.85
N ASP A 9 9.37 5.54 4.71
CA ASP A 9 10.79 5.55 4.36
C ASP A 9 11.60 4.50 5.15
N ASP A 10 10.93 3.73 6.01
CA ASP A 10 11.47 2.54 6.66
C ASP A 10 10.62 1.30 6.39
N SER A 11 11.24 0.12 6.48
CA SER A 11 10.57 -1.16 6.27
C SER A 11 11.18 -2.28 7.10
N THR A 12 10.33 -3.13 7.67
CA THR A 12 10.74 -4.33 8.40
C THR A 12 10.01 -5.55 7.84
N VAL A 13 10.73 -6.65 7.64
CA VAL A 13 10.15 -7.94 7.23
C VAL A 13 10.31 -8.93 8.38
N ASP A 14 9.19 -9.33 8.97
CA ASP A 14 9.15 -10.46 9.89
C ASP A 14 8.97 -11.75 9.08
N THR A 15 10.06 -12.50 8.93
CA THR A 15 10.08 -13.76 8.18
C THR A 15 9.36 -14.90 8.89
N THR A 16 9.21 -14.83 10.22
CA THR A 16 8.54 -15.86 11.01
C THR A 16 7.03 -15.68 10.93
N ALA A 17 6.55 -14.44 11.07
CA ALA A 17 5.14 -14.13 10.91
C ALA A 17 4.70 -13.98 9.44
N GLY A 18 5.66 -13.79 8.52
CA GLY A 18 5.39 -13.51 7.11
C GLY A 18 4.78 -12.12 6.89
N ILE A 19 5.17 -11.14 7.71
CA ILE A 19 4.60 -9.78 7.73
C ILE A 19 5.62 -8.79 7.19
N LEU A 20 5.19 -7.94 6.26
CA LEU A 20 5.91 -6.75 5.83
C LEU A 20 5.27 -5.53 6.49
N THR A 21 6.07 -4.74 7.19
CA THR A 21 5.64 -3.46 7.78
C THR A 21 6.45 -2.33 7.17
N LEU A 22 5.76 -1.29 6.68
CA LEU A 22 6.31 -0.07 6.11
C LEU A 22 5.93 1.09 7.02
N ARG A 23 6.87 1.91 7.45
CA ARG A 23 6.62 2.98 8.43
C ARG A 23 7.35 4.27 8.09
N GLY A 24 6.88 5.38 8.62
CA GLY A 24 7.65 6.62 8.66
C GLY A 24 8.75 6.57 9.72
N GLN A 25 9.85 7.33 9.54
CA GLN A 25 10.97 7.40 10.50
C GLN A 25 10.59 7.76 11.94
N VAL A 26 9.50 8.52 12.15
CA VAL A 26 9.09 8.95 13.49
C VAL A 26 8.43 7.78 14.20
N GLN A 27 9.10 7.18 15.18
CA GLN A 27 8.51 6.15 16.05
C GLN A 27 7.60 6.81 17.09
N ASP A 28 6.36 7.06 16.69
CA ASP A 28 5.25 7.54 17.54
C ASP A 28 4.06 6.59 17.37
N SER A 29 3.18 6.51 18.37
CA SER A 29 1.94 5.71 18.29
C SER A 29 0.98 6.17 17.18
N TYR A 30 1.20 7.38 16.64
CA TYR A 30 0.42 7.97 15.56
C TYR A 30 1.16 7.98 14.21
N ALA A 31 2.33 7.36 14.16
CA ALA A 31 3.15 7.31 12.96
C ALA A 31 2.41 6.61 11.81
N PRO A 32 2.60 7.07 10.57
CA PRO A 32 2.01 6.41 9.41
C PRO A 32 2.64 5.02 9.23
N GLU A 33 1.79 4.01 9.04
CA GLU A 33 2.21 2.62 8.88
C GLU A 33 1.34 1.90 7.84
N ILE A 34 1.95 1.00 7.08
CA ILE A 34 1.25 -0.05 6.33
C ILE A 34 1.86 -1.41 6.69
N SER A 35 1.06 -2.29 7.26
CA SER A 35 1.41 -3.69 7.54
C SER A 35 0.66 -4.62 6.59
N MET A 36 1.36 -5.63 6.06
CA MET A 36 0.87 -6.53 5.03
C MET A 36 1.20 -7.99 5.35
N ARG A 37 0.26 -8.89 5.09
CA ARG A 37 0.45 -10.33 5.22
C ARG A 37 -0.28 -11.08 4.12
N ARG A 38 0.39 -12.06 3.50
CA ARG A 38 -0.26 -13.00 2.58
C ARG A 38 -1.00 -14.09 3.37
N GLU A 39 -2.24 -14.34 2.99
CA GLU A 39 -3.10 -15.40 3.53
C GLU A 39 -3.68 -16.24 2.38
N GLY A 40 -2.90 -17.21 1.90
CA GLY A 40 -3.27 -18.04 0.75
C GLY A 40 -3.45 -17.21 -0.53
N ALA A 41 -4.68 -17.13 -1.03
CA ALA A 41 -5.03 -16.37 -2.23
C ALA A 41 -5.26 -14.86 -1.96
N LEU A 42 -5.25 -14.45 -0.70
CA LEU A 42 -5.54 -13.09 -0.26
C LEU A 42 -4.29 -12.41 0.31
N ILE A 43 -4.31 -11.09 0.31
CA ILE A 43 -3.39 -10.26 1.08
C ILE A 43 -4.20 -9.37 2.01
N VAL A 44 -3.84 -9.40 3.29
CA VAL A 44 -4.37 -8.50 4.31
C VAL A 44 -3.45 -7.30 4.39
N ILE A 45 -4.02 -6.11 4.38
CA ILE A 45 -3.33 -4.83 4.47
C ILE A 45 -3.98 -4.05 5.61
N ALA A 46 -3.22 -3.66 6.62
CA ALA A 46 -3.63 -2.69 7.63
C ALA A 46 -2.83 -1.42 7.41
N ALA A 47 -3.51 -0.30 7.19
CA ALA A 47 -2.88 0.98 6.92
C ALA A 47 -3.39 2.03 7.90
N GLY A 48 -2.48 2.62 8.66
CA GLY A 48 -2.79 3.57 9.73
C GLY A 48 -2.11 4.93 9.51
N THR A 49 -2.78 6.00 9.92
CA THR A 49 -2.17 7.32 10.11
C THR A 49 -2.93 8.08 11.20
N GLY A 50 -2.22 8.52 12.23
CA GLY A 50 -2.88 9.10 13.40
C GLY A 50 -3.83 8.10 14.07
N VAL A 51 -5.06 8.52 14.32
CA VAL A 51 -6.10 7.72 15.00
C VAL A 51 -6.95 6.87 14.05
N ILE A 52 -6.65 6.89 12.73
CA ILE A 52 -7.46 6.24 11.71
C ILE A 52 -6.67 5.07 11.13
N GLU A 53 -7.31 3.91 11.10
CA GLU A 53 -6.82 2.72 10.41
C GLU A 53 -7.84 2.25 9.36
N VAL A 54 -7.35 1.79 8.22
CA VAL A 54 -8.11 1.09 7.19
C VAL A 54 -7.49 -0.28 6.96
N ALA A 55 -8.29 -1.32 7.22
CA ALA A 55 -7.92 -2.69 6.90
C ALA A 55 -8.60 -3.15 5.60
N LEU A 56 -7.83 -3.75 4.70
CA LEU A 56 -8.29 -4.30 3.43
C LEU A 56 -7.88 -5.77 3.33
N ARG A 57 -8.74 -6.57 2.70
CA ARG A 57 -8.41 -7.93 2.29
C ARG A 57 -8.63 -8.03 0.78
N LEU A 58 -7.54 -8.13 0.04
CA LEU A 58 -7.52 -8.05 -1.42
C LEU A 58 -7.06 -9.36 -2.03
N ARG A 59 -7.35 -9.58 -3.32
CA ARG A 59 -6.78 -10.71 -4.05
C ARG A 59 -5.29 -10.46 -4.28
N TYR A 60 -4.47 -11.40 -3.80
CA TYR A 60 -3.02 -11.27 -3.87
C TYR A 60 -2.52 -11.25 -5.32
N ASP A 61 -3.08 -12.10 -6.19
CA ASP A 61 -2.68 -12.15 -7.60
C ASP A 61 -2.97 -10.83 -8.34
N GLU A 62 -4.07 -10.16 -8.01
CA GLU A 62 -4.42 -8.87 -8.60
C GLU A 62 -3.45 -7.77 -8.13
N LEU A 63 -3.04 -7.79 -6.86
CA LEU A 63 -2.02 -6.87 -6.35
C LEU A 63 -0.67 -7.12 -7.03
N ARG A 64 -0.22 -8.38 -7.09
CA ARG A 64 1.04 -8.75 -7.72
C ARG A 64 1.05 -8.32 -9.18
N GLN A 65 0.00 -8.64 -9.93
CA GLN A 65 -0.14 -8.24 -11.32
C GLN A 65 -0.14 -6.72 -11.48
N ALA A 66 -0.86 -5.99 -10.63
CA ALA A 66 -0.89 -4.52 -10.67
C ALA A 66 0.49 -3.92 -10.45
N MET A 67 1.30 -4.48 -9.53
CA MET A 67 2.67 -4.05 -9.26
C MET A 67 3.61 -4.36 -10.43
N GLN A 68 3.48 -5.53 -11.07
CA GLN A 68 4.32 -5.92 -12.21
C GLN A 68 4.11 -5.04 -13.46
N TYR A 69 2.87 -4.63 -13.72
CA TYR A 69 2.52 -3.81 -14.89
C TYR A 69 2.39 -2.32 -14.56
N LEU A 70 2.87 -1.89 -13.41
CA LEU A 70 2.83 -0.49 -12.99
C LEU A 70 3.86 0.31 -13.78
N GLN A 71 3.39 1.30 -14.54
CA GLN A 71 4.24 2.21 -15.31
C GLN A 71 4.31 3.58 -14.62
N PRO A 72 5.49 4.23 -14.60
CA PRO A 72 5.62 5.59 -14.10
C PRO A 72 4.68 6.56 -14.84
N ASN A 73 3.93 7.37 -14.09
CA ASN A 73 3.01 8.36 -14.63
C ASN A 73 2.77 9.49 -13.61
N ASP A 74 3.28 10.68 -13.93
CA ASP A 74 3.10 11.84 -13.06
C ASP A 74 1.73 12.51 -13.19
N GLY A 75 1.06 12.35 -14.34
CA GLY A 75 -0.26 12.91 -14.62
C GLY A 75 -1.39 12.30 -13.79
N LEU A 76 -1.21 11.09 -13.25
CA LEU A 76 -2.16 10.43 -12.37
C LEU A 76 -1.58 10.23 -10.97
N THR A 77 -2.41 10.44 -9.94
CA THR A 77 -1.99 10.13 -8.56
C THR A 77 -1.97 8.63 -8.30
N THR A 78 -2.94 7.90 -8.85
CA THR A 78 -3.05 6.44 -8.82
C THR A 78 -3.51 6.00 -10.20
N SER A 79 -2.83 5.05 -10.83
CA SER A 79 -3.08 4.56 -12.18
C SER A 79 -3.64 3.12 -12.20
N ARG A 80 -3.63 2.44 -11.04
CA ARG A 80 -4.21 1.11 -10.83
C ARG A 80 -5.06 1.09 -9.57
N GLN A 81 -6.03 0.20 -9.53
CA GLN A 81 -6.86 -0.09 -8.37
C GLN A 81 -6.94 -1.60 -8.21
N VAL A 82 -6.81 -2.07 -6.97
CA VAL A 82 -6.91 -3.49 -6.61
C VAL A 82 -7.97 -3.62 -5.52
N GLY A 83 -8.98 -4.47 -5.75
CA GLY A 83 -10.15 -4.58 -4.88
C GLY A 83 -11.45 -4.29 -5.62
N THR A 84 -12.44 -3.80 -4.89
CA THR A 84 -13.79 -3.56 -5.42
C THR A 84 -14.04 -2.05 -5.58
N GLY A 85 -15.14 -1.70 -6.25
CA GLY A 85 -15.57 -0.30 -6.33
C GLY A 85 -15.90 0.33 -4.97
N GLN A 86 -16.08 -0.46 -3.91
CA GLN A 86 -16.44 0.02 -2.56
C GLN A 86 -15.25 0.04 -1.58
N ALA A 87 -14.25 -0.81 -1.82
CA ALA A 87 -13.04 -0.89 -1.01
C ALA A 87 -11.87 -1.36 -1.87
N TYR A 88 -10.83 -0.54 -2.00
CA TYR A 88 -9.70 -0.82 -2.87
C TYR A 88 -8.39 -0.17 -2.40
N LEU A 89 -7.28 -0.70 -2.89
CA LEU A 89 -5.97 -0.07 -2.86
C LEU A 89 -5.70 0.62 -4.20
N GLY A 90 -5.64 1.94 -4.19
CA GLY A 90 -5.15 2.74 -5.30
C GLY A 90 -3.62 2.75 -5.32
N ILE A 91 -3.04 2.49 -6.48
CA ILE A 91 -1.58 2.37 -6.67
C ILE A 91 -1.16 3.32 -7.78
N GLY A 92 -0.11 4.09 -7.57
CA GLY A 92 0.50 4.96 -8.57
C GLY A 92 2.01 4.94 -8.48
N LEU A 93 2.69 5.08 -9.61
CA LEU A 93 4.14 5.19 -9.65
C LEU A 93 4.51 6.52 -10.30
N LYS A 94 5.42 7.26 -9.66
CA LYS A 94 5.96 8.51 -10.17
C LYS A 94 7.25 8.27 -10.95
N THR A 95 7.63 9.24 -11.78
CA THR A 95 8.87 9.15 -12.59
C THR A 95 10.14 9.19 -11.75
N ASP A 96 10.06 9.71 -10.52
CA ASP A 96 11.10 9.68 -9.49
C ASP A 96 11.12 8.37 -8.68
N ASP A 97 10.45 7.33 -9.18
CA ASP A 97 10.28 6.03 -8.54
C ASP A 97 9.49 6.01 -7.23
N THR A 98 8.89 7.12 -6.81
CA THR A 98 8.00 7.19 -5.64
C THR A 98 6.74 6.36 -5.89
N LEU A 99 6.46 5.40 -4.99
CA LEU A 99 5.20 4.66 -5.02
C LEU A 99 4.14 5.39 -4.21
N ILE A 100 2.98 5.61 -4.80
CA ILE A 100 1.77 6.07 -4.12
C ILE A 100 0.92 4.87 -3.78
N LEU A 101 0.61 4.70 -2.49
CA LEU A 101 -0.38 3.75 -2.02
C LEU A 101 -1.54 4.50 -1.38
N ARG A 102 -2.76 4.06 -1.71
CA ARG A 102 -3.99 4.68 -1.23
C ARG A 102 -5.06 3.66 -0.90
N PRO A 103 -5.15 3.20 0.35
CA PRO A 103 -6.34 2.50 0.84
C PRO A 103 -7.55 3.43 0.75
N VAL A 104 -8.64 2.94 0.16
CA VAL A 104 -9.89 3.67 -0.01
C VAL A 104 -11.06 2.82 0.43
N ILE A 105 -11.92 3.41 1.28
CA ILE A 105 -13.28 2.96 1.51
C ILE A 105 -14.22 4.01 0.93
N VAL A 106 -15.14 3.57 0.08
CA VAL A 106 -16.18 4.42 -0.49
C VAL A 106 -17.37 4.44 0.46
N GLY A 107 -17.77 5.63 0.87
CA GLY A 107 -18.96 5.85 1.68
C GLY A 107 -20.19 6.11 0.82
N ASP A 108 -21.29 6.44 1.47
CA ASP A 108 -22.49 6.92 0.79
C ASP A 108 -22.27 8.27 0.09
N ALA A 109 -23.18 8.61 -0.83
CA ALA A 109 -23.17 9.88 -1.56
C ALA A 109 -21.83 10.25 -2.25
N SER A 110 -21.03 9.28 -2.68
CA SER A 110 -19.68 9.48 -3.24
C SER A 110 -18.63 10.02 -2.26
N GLY A 111 -18.89 9.93 -0.96
CA GLY A 111 -17.90 10.15 0.09
C GLY A 111 -16.77 9.12 0.03
N HIS A 112 -15.56 9.51 0.47
CA HIS A 112 -14.44 8.58 0.50
C HIS A 112 -13.59 8.78 1.75
N LEU A 113 -13.34 7.69 2.47
CA LEU A 113 -12.24 7.61 3.43
C LEU A 113 -10.98 7.16 2.67
N ARG A 114 -9.93 7.97 2.69
CA ARG A 114 -8.70 7.71 1.93
C ARG A 114 -7.48 8.03 2.78
N LEU A 115 -6.57 7.07 2.90
CA LEU A 115 -5.24 7.31 3.45
C LEU A 115 -4.25 7.44 2.30
N ASN A 116 -3.33 8.41 2.35
CA ASN A 116 -2.43 8.71 1.24
C ASN A 116 -0.99 8.51 1.69
N PHE A 117 -0.30 7.53 1.09
CA PHE A 117 1.08 7.23 1.41
C PHE A 117 1.99 7.44 0.20
N ARG A 118 3.21 7.90 0.47
CA ARG A 118 4.34 7.92 -0.46
C ARG A 118 5.42 7.02 0.10
N LEU A 119 5.86 6.06 -0.69
CA LEU A 119 7.00 5.22 -0.34
C LEU A 119 8.21 5.73 -1.11
N THR A 120 9.35 5.79 -0.43
CA THR A 120 10.63 6.00 -1.12
C THR A 120 10.91 4.85 -2.09
N SER A 121 11.78 5.08 -3.06
CA SER A 121 12.22 4.04 -4.01
C SER A 121 12.79 2.81 -3.29
N ALA A 122 13.52 3.01 -2.18
CA ALA A 122 14.06 1.94 -1.35
C ALA A 122 12.96 1.09 -0.70
N VAL A 123 11.98 1.71 -0.03
CA VAL A 123 10.86 1.01 0.61
C VAL A 123 9.98 0.30 -0.43
N ARG A 124 9.74 0.95 -1.58
CA ARG A 124 9.06 0.31 -2.72
C ARG A 124 9.78 -0.95 -3.18
N ALA A 125 11.10 -0.92 -3.30
CA ALA A 125 11.89 -2.08 -3.74
C ALA A 125 11.75 -3.25 -2.76
N VAL A 126 11.77 -2.98 -1.45
CA VAL A 126 11.52 -4.00 -0.41
C VAL A 126 10.11 -4.59 -0.54
N MET A 127 9.09 -3.74 -0.70
CA MET A 127 7.71 -4.20 -0.89
C MET A 127 7.55 -5.05 -2.15
N ALA A 128 8.10 -4.61 -3.28
CA ALA A 128 8.03 -5.34 -4.54
C ALA A 128 8.71 -6.72 -4.43
N ARG A 129 9.89 -6.79 -3.80
CA ARG A 129 10.58 -8.05 -3.54
C ARG A 129 9.76 -8.98 -2.64
N TRP A 130 9.26 -8.47 -1.53
CA TRP A 130 8.43 -9.26 -0.61
C TRP A 130 7.16 -9.81 -1.28
N ILE A 131 6.52 -9.02 -2.17
CA ILE A 131 5.39 -9.49 -2.96
C ILE A 131 5.83 -10.65 -3.86
N GLU A 132 6.94 -10.58 -4.59
CA GLU A 132 7.38 -11.68 -5.45
C GLU A 132 7.86 -12.91 -4.65
N ASP A 133 8.58 -12.72 -3.54
CA ASP A 133 9.02 -13.82 -2.66
C ASP A 133 7.82 -14.60 -2.11
N CYS A 134 6.76 -13.86 -1.74
CA CYS A 134 5.51 -14.46 -1.33
C CYS A 134 4.94 -15.38 -2.40
N ALA A 135 5.09 -15.10 -3.71
CA ALA A 135 4.54 -15.91 -4.80
C ALA A 135 5.19 -17.30 -4.88
N GLY A 136 6.48 -17.38 -4.54
CA GLY A 136 7.28 -18.61 -4.54
C GLY A 136 7.04 -19.51 -3.31
N ALA A 137 6.52 -18.96 -2.21
CA ALA A 137 6.10 -19.72 -1.05
C ALA A 137 4.78 -20.46 -1.36
N LYS A 138 4.92 -21.70 -1.87
CA LYS A 138 3.82 -22.66 -2.02
C LYS A 138 3.71 -23.56 -0.79
#